data_AF-A0A6L6HRG8-F1
#
_entry.id   AF-A0A6L6HRG8-F1
#
_cell.length_a   1.000
_cell.length_b   1.000
_cell.length_c   1.000
_cell.angle_alpha   90.00
_cell.angle_beta   90.00
_cell.angle_gamma   90.00
#
_symmetry.space_group_name_H-M   'P 1'
#
loop_
_entity.id
_entity.type
_entity.pdbx_description
1 polymer ?
#
loop_
_entity_poly.entity_id
_entity_poly.type
_entity_poly.pdbx_seq_one_letter_code
_entity_poly.pdbx_strand_id
1 'polypeptide(L)' 'MKSIAERVTPKNLTVLASAEFTPDMAENLVQMCAQAQEGEYVVLQICNWGVWAVTSHGIRMFIGSTREFRGNADPASELQ' A
#
# COMPACT_ATOMS: atom_id res chain seq x y z
N MET A 1 -15.40 -10.49 18.60
CA MET A 1 -14.72 -9.24 18.21
C MET A 1 -15.62 -8.52 17.23
N LYS A 2 -16.01 -7.26 17.46
CA LYS A 2 -16.79 -6.49 16.49
C LYS A 2 -15.90 -6.16 15.29
N SER A 3 -16.41 -6.35 14.07
CA SER A 3 -15.68 -6.02 12.84
C SER A 3 -15.38 -4.52 12.80
N ILE A 4 -14.17 -4.12 12.39
CA ILE A 4 -13.79 -2.71 12.21
C ILE A 4 -14.78 -1.99 11.26
N ALA A 5 -15.35 -2.73 10.31
CA ALA A 5 -16.36 -2.22 9.39
C ALA A 5 -17.59 -1.62 10.10
N GLU A 6 -17.96 -2.16 11.27
CA GLU A 6 -19.11 -1.68 12.05
C GLU A 6 -18.83 -0.35 12.77
N ARG A 7 -17.57 0.07 12.89
CA ARG A 7 -17.18 1.26 13.66
C ARG A 7 -17.16 2.54 12.84
N VAL A 8 -17.08 2.46 11.50
CA VAL A 8 -16.89 3.64 10.65
C VAL A 8 -17.60 3.41 9.31
N THR A 9 -18.92 3.42 9.31
CA THR A 9 -19.65 3.61 8.05
C THR A 9 -20.23 5.02 8.05
N PRO A 10 -19.56 6.00 7.42
CA PRO A 10 -20.16 7.30 7.21
C PRO A 10 -21.45 7.12 6.39
N LYS A 11 -22.57 7.66 6.88
CA LYS A 11 -23.81 7.68 6.09
C LYS A 11 -23.55 8.54 4.83
N ASN A 12 -23.81 7.99 3.64
CA ASN A 12 -23.57 8.62 2.32
C ASN A 12 -22.10 8.72 1.86
N LEU A 13 -21.27 7.71 2.15
CA LEU A 13 -19.93 7.62 1.55
C LEU A 13 -20.00 7.01 0.14
N THR A 14 -19.63 7.77 -0.90
CA THR A 14 -19.37 7.21 -2.23
C THR A 14 -17.91 6.76 -2.31
N VAL A 15 -17.67 5.45 -2.40
CA VAL A 15 -16.33 4.91 -2.63
C VAL A 15 -15.95 5.14 -4.09
N LEU A 16 -14.98 6.02 -4.34
CA LEU A 16 -14.47 6.32 -5.69
C LEU A 16 -13.35 5.37 -6.13
N ALA A 17 -12.61 4.80 -5.18
CA ALA A 17 -11.56 3.82 -5.39
C ALA A 17 -11.29 3.03 -4.10
N SER A 18 -10.80 1.79 -4.24
CA SER A 18 -10.35 0.93 -3.14
C SER A 18 -9.03 0.28 -3.48
N ALA A 19 -8.16 0.11 -2.49
CA ALA A 19 -6.91 -0.63 -2.62
C ALA A 19 -6.75 -1.56 -1.42
N GLU A 20 -6.26 -2.77 -1.68
CA GLU A 20 -5.98 -3.78 -0.67
C GLU A 20 -4.51 -3.77 -0.31
N PHE A 21 -4.22 -3.91 0.98
CA PHE A 21 -2.86 -3.88 1.53
C PHE A 21 -2.65 -5.13 2.36
N THR A 22 -1.52 -5.79 2.16
CA THR A 22 -1.02 -6.75 3.14
C THR A 22 -0.55 -5.99 4.39
N PRO A 23 -0.46 -6.65 5.56
CA PRO A 23 -0.01 -6.00 6.79
C PRO A 23 1.36 -5.31 6.66
N ASP A 24 2.31 -5.91 5.95
CA ASP A 24 3.64 -5.34 5.68
C ASP A 24 3.56 -4.06 4.83
N MET A 25 2.70 -4.02 3.81
CA MET A 25 2.45 -2.81 3.03
C MET A 25 1.87 -1.70 3.91
N ALA A 26 0.95 -2.04 4.83
CA ALA A 26 0.39 -1.07 5.76
C ALA A 26 1.45 -0.53 6.74
N GLU A 27 2.33 -1.38 7.26
CA GLU A 27 3.44 -0.97 8.12
C GLU A 27 4.40 -0.02 7.39
N ASN A 28 4.78 -0.33 6.15
CA ASN A 28 5.62 0.55 5.33
C ASN A 28 4.96 1.92 5.12
N LEU A 29 3.64 1.94 4.89
CA LEU A 29 2.90 3.20 4.74
C LEU A 29 2.89 4.01 6.04
N VAL A 30 2.68 3.35 7.19
CA VAL A 30 2.74 4.00 8.50
C VAL A 30 4.13 4.59 8.77
N GLN A 31 5.20 3.87 8.42
CA GLN A 31 6.57 4.37 8.55
C GLN A 31 6.80 5.63 7.71
N MET A 32 6.28 5.67 6.48
CA MET A 32 6.38 6.86 5.64
C MET A 32 5.59 8.04 6.22
N CYS A 33 4.37 7.79 6.71
CA CYS A 33 3.57 8.81 7.37
C CYS A 33 4.24 9.36 8.64
N ALA A 34 4.99 8.54 9.37
CA ALA A 34 5.74 8.98 10.55
C ALA A 34 6.88 9.97 10.21
N GLN A 35 7.28 10.09 8.94
CA GLN A 35 8.25 11.08 8.49
C GLN A 35 7.60 12.42 8.09
N ALA A 36 6.28 12.45 7.88
CA ALA A 36 5.58 13.66 7.48
C ALA A 36 5.39 14.58 8.69
N GLN A 37 5.72 15.86 8.52
CA GLN A 37 5.47 16.89 9.53
C GLN A 37 4.02 17.37 9.49
N GLU A 38 3.63 18.18 10.48
CA GLU A 38 2.30 18.78 10.51
C GLU A 38 2.04 19.60 9.24
N GLY A 39 0.90 19.35 8.59
CA GLY A 39 0.51 20.00 7.33
C GLY A 39 1.11 19.37 6.07
N GLU A 40 2.00 18.38 6.20
CA GLU A 40 2.51 17.60 5.08
C GLU A 40 1.58 16.43 4.74
N TYR A 41 1.69 15.95 3.50
CA TYR A 41 0.93 14.81 3.02
C TYR A 41 1.85 13.78 2.39
N VAL A 42 1.40 12.53 2.45
CA VAL A 42 1.97 11.41 1.71
C VAL A 42 1.02 11.06 0.57
N VAL A 43 1.52 11.12 -0.66
CA VAL A 43 0.79 10.69 -1.84
C VAL A 43 1.02 9.21 -2.04
N LEU A 44 -0.07 8.44 -2.10
CA LEU A 44 -0.02 7.05 -2.53
C LEU A 44 -0.17 6.98 -4.04
N GLN A 45 0.83 6.43 -4.73
CA GLN A 45 0.84 6.22 -6.17
C GLN A 45 0.71 4.73 -6.46
N ILE A 46 -0.38 4.35 -7.12
CA ILE A 46 -0.65 2.96 -7.52
C ILE A 46 -0.37 2.85 -9.02
N CYS A 47 0.63 2.06 -9.39
CA CYS A 47 1.00 1.82 -10.78
C CYS A 47 0.79 0.34 -11.16
N ASN A 48 0.93 0.02 -12.44
CA ASN A 48 0.77 -1.32 -13.00
C ASN A 48 1.69 -2.41 -12.41
N TRP A 49 2.73 -2.04 -11.67
CA TRP A 49 3.73 -2.95 -11.07
C TRP A 49 3.89 -2.80 -9.55
N GLY A 50 3.39 -1.74 -8.93
CA GLY A 50 3.57 -1.54 -7.50
C GLY A 50 2.84 -0.33 -6.93
N VAL A 51 3.06 -0.12 -5.65
CA VAL A 51 2.54 0.98 -4.86
C VAL A 51 3.72 1.74 -4.25
N TRP A 52 3.70 3.06 -4.38
CA TRP A 52 4.69 3.96 -3.77
C TRP A 52 4.01 4.94 -2.85
N ALA A 53 4.69 5.28 -1.77
CA ALA A 53 4.37 6.44 -0.95
C ALA A 53 5.39 7.55 -1.26
N VAL A 54 4.90 8.77 -1.45
CA VAL A 54 5.71 9.92 -1.83
C VAL A 54 5.45 11.08 -0.88
N THR A 55 6.47 11.62 -0.22
CA THR A 55 6.30 12.84 0.59
C THR A 55 6.14 14.08 -0.29
N SER A 56 5.67 15.18 0.30
CA SER A 56 5.69 16.52 -0.30
C SER A 56 7.06 16.96 -0.82
N HIS A 57 8.15 16.43 -0.24
CA HIS A 57 9.54 16.71 -0.63
C HIS A 57 10.06 15.80 -1.75
N GLY A 58 9.24 14.90 -2.28
CA GLY A 58 9.61 13.99 -3.38
C GLY A 58 10.39 12.75 -2.94
N ILE A 59 10.51 12.48 -1.63
CA ILE A 59 11.07 11.21 -1.15
C ILE A 59 10.09 10.10 -1.49
N ARG A 60 10.58 9.02 -2.10
CA ARG A 60 9.78 7.87 -2.50
C ARG A 60 10.16 6.62 -1.73
N MET A 61 9.15 5.93 -1.20
CA MET A 61 9.28 4.62 -0.58
C MET A 61 8.41 3.62 -1.34
N PHE A 62 8.98 2.43 -1.61
CA PHE A 62 8.22 1.31 -2.14
C PHE A 62 7.37 0.71 -1.04
N ILE A 63 6.07 0.58 -1.29
CA ILE A 63 5.11 0.05 -0.31
C ILE A 63 4.83 -1.42 -0.56
N GLY A 64 4.63 -1.83 -1.82
CA GLY A 64 4.37 -3.21 -2.20
C GLY A 64 4.10 -3.39 -3.69
N SER A 65 4.01 -4.64 -4.14
CA SER A 65 3.71 -4.99 -5.54
C SER A 65 2.20 -5.02 -5.78
N THR A 66 1.73 -4.54 -6.95
CA THR A 66 0.31 -4.61 -7.36
C THR A 66 -0.03 -5.88 -8.11
N ARG A 67 0.99 -6.61 -8.58
CA ARG A 67 0.85 -7.99 -9.05
C ARG A 67 1.24 -8.89 -7.90
N GLU A 68 0.59 -10.05 -7.75
CA GLU A 68 1.25 -11.16 -7.07
C GLU A 68 2.62 -11.30 -7.73
N PHE A 69 3.68 -10.91 -7.03
CA PHE A 69 5.02 -11.29 -7.43
C PHE A 69 5.09 -12.80 -7.14
N ARG A 70 4.49 -13.61 -8.01
CA ARG A 70 5.03 -14.92 -8.28
C ARG A 70 6.40 -14.59 -8.83
N GLY A 71 7.40 -14.53 -7.95
CA GLY A 71 8.78 -14.52 -8.39
C GLY A 71 8.90 -15.59 -9.45
N ASN A 72 9.75 -15.39 -10.45
CA ASN A 72 10.11 -16.46 -11.35
C ASN A 72 10.70 -17.61 -10.52
N ALA A 73 9.84 -18.44 -9.92
CA ALA A 73 10.07 -19.84 -9.74
C ALA A 73 10.04 -20.37 -11.17
N ASP A 74 11.20 -20.23 -11.81
CA ASP A 74 11.49 -20.97 -13.01
C ASP A 74 11.34 -22.45 -12.62
N PRO A 75 10.32 -23.18 -13.11
CA PRO A 75 10.17 -24.59 -12.78
C PRO A 75 11.31 -25.44 -13.37
N ALA A 76 12.27 -24.82 -14.08
CA ALA A 76 13.43 -25.47 -14.67
C ALA A 76 14.65 -25.58 -13.73
N SER A 77 14.65 -24.97 -12.53
CA SER A 77 15.83 -25.01 -11.63
C SER A 77 15.92 -26.23 -10.70
N GLU A 78 15.02 -27.22 -10.83
CA GLU A 78 15.12 -28.51 -10.09
C GLU A 78 15.79 -29.65 -10.88
N LEU A 79 16.43 -29.36 -12.02
CA LEU A 79 17.18 -30.37 -12.78
C LEU A 79 18.52 -29.83 -13.29
N GLN A 80 19.47 -29.59 -12.39
CA GLN A 80 20.91 -29.77 -12.65
C GLN A 80 21.63 -30.26 -11.39
#